data_AF-A0A7S3YJE3-F1
#
_entry.id   AF-A0A7S3YJE3-F1
#
_cell.length_a   1.000
_cell.length_b   1.000
_cell.length_c   1.000
_cell.angle_alpha   90.00
_cell.angle_beta   90.00
_cell.angle_gamma   90.00
#
_symmetry.space_group_name_H-M   'P 1'
#
loop_
_entity.id
_entity.type
_entity.pdbx_description
1 polymer ?
#
loop_
_entity_poly.entity_id
_entity_poly.type
_entity_poly.pdbx_seq_one_letter_code
_entity_poly.pdbx_strand_id
1 'polypeptide(L)'
;ADVVLLNSVVDAFVQCGDVRRARQVVAAMRRGEYGPACPPNARTYNTLIKGLARRGDRGAAQAAFGLVAEMEGRGLAPTEVTLHTLVAACARAGMLGDARQLLDRCHTHYLAGSAED
;
A
#
# COMPACT_ATOMS: atom_id res chain seq x y z
N ALA A 1 -16.78 8.72 12.81
CA ALA A 1 -16.01 9.14 11.61
C ALA A 1 -16.22 8.12 10.50
N ASP A 2 -16.13 8.52 9.23
CA ASP A 2 -16.22 7.61 8.09
C ASP A 2 -14.84 7.32 7.47
N VAL A 3 -14.80 6.36 6.54
CA VAL A 3 -13.57 5.93 5.87
C VAL A 3 -12.93 7.03 5.03
N VAL A 4 -13.71 7.98 4.51
CA VAL A 4 -13.20 9.06 3.64
C VAL A 4 -12.42 10.07 4.47
N LEU A 5 -13.01 10.52 5.59
CA LEU A 5 -12.36 11.44 6.52
C LEU A 5 -11.06 10.84 7.08
N LEU A 6 -11.10 9.59 7.54
CA LEU A 6 -9.93 8.94 8.13
C LEU A 6 -8.85 8.65 7.08
N ASN A 7 -9.22 8.37 5.83
CA ASN A 7 -8.26 8.30 4.73
C ASN A 7 -7.56 9.63 4.48
N SER A 8 -8.26 10.76 4.59
CA SER A 8 -7.64 12.09 4.48
C SER A 8 -6.64 12.35 5.60
N VAL A 9 -6.94 11.91 6.83
CA VAL A 9 -6.01 11.99 7.97
C VAL A 9 -4.77 11.11 7.75
N VAL A 10 -4.97 9.88 7.27
CA VAL A 10 -3.87 8.97 6.90
C VAL A 10 -3.00 9.60 5.81
N ASP A 11 -3.60 10.19 4.78
CA ASP A 11 -2.87 10.88 3.70
C ASP A 11 -2.06 12.07 4.22
N ALA A 12 -2.66 12.90 5.07
CA ALA A 12 -1.96 14.03 5.70
C ALA A 12 -0.72 13.58 6.49
N PHE A 13 -0.84 12.54 7.33
CA PHE A 13 0.31 12.00 8.06
C PHE A 13 1.39 11.45 7.13
N VAL A 14 0.99 10.75 6.06
CA VAL A 14 1.92 10.25 5.03
C VAL A 14 2.65 11.39 4.33
N GLN A 15 1.96 12.47 3.95
CA GLN A 15 2.57 13.62 3.30
C GLN A 15 3.57 14.34 4.22
N CYS A 16 3.34 14.35 5.54
CA CYS A 16 4.29 14.85 6.53
C CYS A 16 5.44 13.88 6.87
N GLY A 17 5.49 12.69 6.24
CA GLY A 17 6.51 11.67 6.51
C GLY A 17 6.27 10.86 7.80
N ASP A 18 5.16 11.10 8.52
CA ASP A 18 4.83 10.38 9.76
C ASP A 18 3.98 9.13 9.47
N VAL A 19 4.61 8.16 8.81
CA VAL A 19 3.99 6.87 8.49
C VAL A 19 3.59 6.10 9.76
N ARG A 20 4.28 6.35 10.88
CA ARG A 20 3.96 5.73 12.17
C ARG A 20 2.57 6.16 12.66
N ARG A 21 2.28 7.46 12.68
CA ARG A 21 0.95 7.96 13.04
C ARG A 21 -0.10 7.55 12.02
N ALA A 22 0.24 7.55 10.73
CA ALA A 22 -0.66 7.04 9.70
C ALA A 22 -1.10 5.59 9.99
N ARG A 23 -0.17 4.71 10.40
CA ARG A 23 -0.48 3.33 10.84
C ARG A 23 -1.34 3.26 12.09
N GLN A 24 -1.14 4.17 13.05
CA GLN A 24 -1.98 4.24 14.26
C GLN A 24 -3.43 4.56 13.90
N VAL A 25 -3.66 5.51 12.99
CA VAL A 25 -5.00 5.83 12.49
C VAL A 25 -5.65 4.62 11.82
N VAL A 26 -4.91 3.88 11.00
CA VAL A 26 -5.41 2.65 10.36
C VAL A 26 -5.76 1.56 11.38
N ALA A 27 -5.03 1.45 12.49
CA ALA A 27 -5.38 0.55 13.57
C ALA A 27 -6.64 1.01 14.32
N ALA A 28 -6.75 2.32 14.58
CA ALA A 28 -7.90 2.93 15.24
C ALA A 28 -9.20 2.83 14.42
N MET A 29 -9.10 2.94 13.07
CA MET A 29 -10.19 2.68 12.13
C MET A 29 -10.82 1.29 12.34
N ARG A 30 -9.97 0.28 12.56
CA ARG A 30 -10.41 -1.11 12.79
C ARG A 30 -11.05 -1.30 14.15
N ARG A 31 -10.50 -0.66 15.17
CA ARG A 31 -10.95 -0.79 16.56
C ARG A 31 -12.19 0.05 16.87
N GLY A 32 -12.62 0.91 15.96
CA GLY A 32 -13.77 1.79 16.19
C GLY A 32 -13.49 2.86 17.24
N GLU A 33 -12.24 3.34 17.35
CA GLU A 33 -11.90 4.36 18.35
C GLU A 33 -12.53 5.73 18.06
N TYR A 34 -12.93 5.97 16.81
CA TYR A 34 -13.54 7.23 16.34
C TYR A 34 -15.03 7.07 15.96
N GLY A 35 -15.70 6.03 16.47
CA GLY A 35 -17.08 5.67 16.15
C GLY A 35 -17.21 4.20 15.69
N PRO A 36 -18.25 3.83 14.95
CA PRO A 36 -18.37 2.47 14.41
C PRO A 36 -17.11 2.05 13.66
N ALA A 37 -16.73 0.78 13.80
CA ALA A 37 -15.58 0.23 13.09
C ALA A 37 -15.74 0.47 11.58
N CYS A 38 -14.72 1.08 10.98
CA CYS A 38 -14.69 1.41 9.55
C CYS A 38 -13.44 0.77 8.93
N PRO A 39 -13.54 -0.48 8.45
CA PRO A 39 -12.38 -1.24 8.00
C PRO A 39 -11.58 -0.50 6.91
N PRO A 40 -10.24 -0.46 7.01
CA PRO A 40 -9.38 0.08 5.96
C PRO A 40 -9.61 -0.65 4.65
N ASN A 41 -9.69 0.09 3.55
CA ASN A 41 -9.91 -0.43 2.20
C ASN A 41 -8.65 -0.30 1.33
N ALA A 42 -8.72 -0.74 0.08
CA ALA A 42 -7.60 -0.68 -0.86
C ALA A 42 -6.99 0.73 -0.99
N ARG A 43 -7.82 1.79 -0.94
CA ARG A 43 -7.34 3.18 -0.96
C ARG A 43 -6.49 3.50 0.25
N THR A 44 -6.91 3.11 1.46
CA THR A 44 -6.16 3.30 2.70
C THR A 44 -4.76 2.68 2.63
N TYR A 45 -4.67 1.43 2.16
CA TYR A 45 -3.38 0.75 1.99
C TYR A 45 -2.51 1.41 0.93
N ASN A 46 -3.09 1.75 -0.22
CA ASN A 46 -2.36 2.42 -1.30
C ASN A 46 -1.76 3.75 -0.85
N THR A 47 -2.45 4.51 0.00
CA THR A 47 -1.90 5.74 0.59
C THR A 47 -0.66 5.46 1.45
N LEU A 48 -0.73 4.47 2.36
CA LEU A 48 0.42 4.10 3.20
C LEU A 48 1.61 3.59 2.38
N ILE A 49 1.35 2.73 1.39
CA ILE A 49 2.38 2.16 0.50
C ILE A 49 3.07 3.27 -0.29
N LYS A 50 2.30 4.23 -0.83
CA LYS A 50 2.87 5.41 -1.52
C LYS A 50 3.76 6.24 -0.60
N GLY A 51 3.34 6.43 0.66
CA GLY A 51 4.14 7.12 1.66
C GLY A 51 5.49 6.46 1.91
N LEU A 52 5.49 5.14 2.10
CA LEU A 52 6.70 4.36 2.29
C LEU A 52 7.60 4.38 1.04
N ALA A 53 7.01 4.20 -0.14
CA ALA A 53 7.74 4.21 -1.42
C ALA A 53 8.54 5.51 -1.65
N ARG A 54 8.00 6.65 -1.19
CA ARG A 54 8.66 7.96 -1.33
C ARG A 54 9.91 8.09 -0.47
N ARG A 55 10.05 7.34 0.63
CA ARG A 55 11.24 7.40 1.50
C ARG A 55 12.51 6.89 0.81
N GLY A 56 12.37 5.99 -0.16
CA GLY A 56 13.47 5.53 -1.01
C GLY A 56 14.55 4.71 -0.31
N ASP A 57 14.30 4.23 0.91
CA ASP A 57 15.20 3.32 1.63
C ASP A 57 14.67 1.87 1.64
N ARG A 58 15.58 0.90 1.80
CA ARG A 58 15.25 -0.54 1.75
C ARG A 58 14.26 -0.95 2.85
N GLY A 59 14.37 -0.36 4.04
CA GLY A 59 13.45 -0.64 5.15
C GLY A 59 12.03 -0.18 4.83
N ALA A 60 11.88 0.98 4.19
CA ALA A 60 10.59 1.48 3.72
C ALA A 60 10.00 0.61 2.61
N ALA A 61 10.83 0.16 1.65
CA ALA A 61 10.40 -0.76 0.60
C ALA A 61 9.91 -2.10 1.20
N GLN A 62 10.65 -2.69 2.12
CA GLN A 62 10.22 -3.90 2.85
C GLN A 62 8.93 -3.69 3.64
N ALA A 63 8.79 -2.55 4.31
CA ALA A 63 7.55 -2.21 5.01
C ALA A 63 6.35 -2.06 4.05
N ALA A 64 6.59 -1.61 2.81
CA ALA A 64 5.56 -1.52 1.78
C ALA A 64 5.10 -2.91 1.32
N PHE A 65 6.02 -3.87 1.12
CA PHE A 65 5.68 -5.27 0.88
C PHE A 65 4.84 -5.87 2.02
N GLY A 66 5.21 -5.59 3.28
CA GLY A 66 4.43 -6.03 4.43
C GLY A 66 2.98 -5.52 4.42
N LEU A 67 2.76 -4.28 3.96
CA LEU A 67 1.40 -3.74 3.80
C LEU A 67 0.61 -4.41 2.67
N VAL A 68 1.29 -4.82 1.59
CA VAL A 68 0.65 -5.58 0.51
C VAL A 68 0.24 -6.97 0.99
N ALA A 69 1.13 -7.68 1.69
CA ALA A 69 0.78 -8.97 2.29
C ALA A 69 -0.38 -8.85 3.29
N GLU A 70 -0.40 -7.78 4.09
CA GLU A 70 -1.51 -7.50 5.00
C GLU A 70 -2.82 -7.21 4.26
N MET A 71 -2.76 -6.48 3.16
CA MET A 71 -3.90 -6.18 2.29
C MET A 71 -4.48 -7.48 1.69
N GLU A 72 -3.63 -8.33 1.12
CA GLU A 72 -3.98 -9.64 0.56
C GLU A 72 -4.57 -10.58 1.61
N GLY A 73 -3.96 -10.65 2.80
CA GLY A 73 -4.45 -11.46 3.93
C GLY A 73 -5.84 -11.04 4.43
N ARG A 74 -6.33 -9.87 4.02
CA ARG A 74 -7.68 -9.37 4.31
C ARG A 74 -8.63 -9.49 3.13
N GLY A 75 -8.24 -10.20 2.06
CA GLY A 75 -9.04 -10.36 0.85
C GLY A 75 -9.11 -9.10 -0.02
N LEU A 76 -8.22 -8.12 0.20
CA LEU A 76 -8.12 -6.94 -0.64
C LEU A 76 -7.05 -7.21 -1.71
N ALA A 77 -7.45 -7.31 -2.97
CA ALA A 77 -6.52 -7.56 -4.08
C ALA A 77 -5.68 -6.30 -4.37
N PRO A 78 -4.33 -6.41 -4.46
CA PRO A 78 -3.47 -5.32 -4.91
C PRO A 78 -3.95 -4.80 -6.27
N THR A 79 -4.01 -3.48 -6.42
CA THR A 79 -4.39 -2.85 -7.69
C THR A 79 -3.15 -2.54 -8.53
N GLU A 80 -3.34 -2.17 -9.79
CA GLU A 80 -2.25 -1.70 -10.64
C GLU A 80 -1.44 -0.56 -9.98
N VAL A 81 -2.13 0.36 -9.29
CA VAL A 81 -1.50 1.42 -8.51
C VAL A 81 -0.62 0.86 -7.40
N THR A 82 -1.06 -0.21 -6.71
CA THR A 82 -0.28 -0.89 -5.67
C THR A 82 1.02 -1.45 -6.24
N LEU A 83 0.93 -2.17 -7.36
CA LEU A 83 2.06 -2.82 -8.01
C LEU A 83 3.06 -1.81 -8.57
N HIS A 84 2.59 -0.80 -9.28
CA HIS A 84 3.42 0.30 -9.78
C HIS A 84 4.18 0.99 -8.63
N THR A 85 3.48 1.24 -7.51
CA THR A 85 4.07 1.88 -6.34
C THR A 85 5.17 1.02 -5.72
N LEU A 86 4.99 -0.32 -5.66
CA LEU A 86 6.02 -1.24 -5.17
C LEU A 86 7.25 -1.29 -6.07
N VAL A 87 7.08 -1.35 -7.40
CA VAL A 87 8.20 -1.29 -8.35
C VAL A 87 8.99 0.01 -8.17
N ALA A 88 8.29 1.14 -8.08
CA ALA A 88 8.92 2.43 -7.83
C ALA A 88 9.65 2.49 -6.48
N ALA A 89 9.09 1.90 -5.43
CA ALA A 89 9.75 1.79 -4.12
C ALA A 89 11.06 1.00 -4.21
N CYS A 90 11.03 -0.16 -4.88
CA CYS A 90 12.20 -1.02 -5.05
C CYS A 90 13.29 -0.33 -5.87
N ALA A 91 12.92 0.34 -6.97
CA ALA A 91 13.85 1.09 -7.80
C ALA A 91 14.56 2.20 -7.00
N ARG A 92 13.79 2.98 -6.22
CA ARG A 92 14.36 4.05 -5.37
C ARG A 92 15.28 3.51 -4.28
N ALA A 93 14.96 2.35 -3.72
CA ALA A 93 15.75 1.69 -2.67
C ALA A 93 16.97 0.89 -3.20
N GLY A 94 17.20 0.87 -4.52
CA GLY A 94 18.26 0.06 -5.14
C GLY A 94 18.01 -1.46 -5.02
N MET A 95 16.76 -1.88 -4.81
CA MET A 95 16.32 -3.27 -4.74
C MET A 95 15.93 -3.77 -6.14
N LEU A 96 16.87 -3.71 -7.09
CA LEU A 96 16.58 -3.96 -8.51
C LEU A 96 16.15 -5.40 -8.81
N GLY A 97 16.62 -6.38 -8.04
CA GLY A 97 16.18 -7.77 -8.16
C GLY A 97 14.69 -7.93 -7.85
N ASP A 98 14.25 -7.37 -6.72
CA ASP A 98 12.84 -7.38 -6.31
C ASP A 98 11.96 -6.59 -7.29
N ALA A 99 12.47 -5.45 -7.80
CA ALA A 99 11.79 -4.66 -8.83
C ALA A 99 11.57 -5.47 -10.12
N ARG A 100 12.59 -6.21 -10.58
CA ARG A 100 12.49 -7.06 -11.78
C ARG A 100 11.49 -8.19 -11.56
N GLN A 101 11.55 -8.89 -10.43
CA GLN A 101 10.63 -9.98 -10.14
C GLN A 101 9.17 -9.52 -10.08
N LEU A 102 8.92 -8.34 -9.51
CA LEU A 102 7.60 -7.71 -9.52
C LEU A 102 7.12 -7.41 -10.95
N LEU A 103 8.00 -6.84 -11.78
CA LEU A 103 7.68 -6.50 -13.16
C LEU A 103 7.32 -7.76 -13.97
N ASP A 104 8.10 -8.83 -13.81
CA ASP A 104 7.86 -10.10 -14.48
C ASP A 104 6.50 -10.69 -14.07
N ARG A 105 6.19 -10.69 -12.76
CA ARG A 105 4.87 -11.11 -12.24
C ARG A 105 3.72 -10.28 -12.81
N CYS A 106 3.88 -8.95 -12.89
CA CYS A 106 2.86 -8.07 -13.45
C CYS A 106 2.64 -8.37 -14.94
N HIS A 107 3.72 -8.57 -15.69
CA HIS A 107 3.66 -8.88 -17.11
C HIS A 107 2.97 -10.22 -17.38
N THR A 108 3.28 -11.26 -16.62
CA THR A 108 2.61 -12.58 -16.74
C THR A 108 1.11 -12.48 -16.46
N HIS A 109 0.70 -11.74 -15.41
CA HIS A 109 -0.72 -11.55 -15.12
C HIS A 109 -1.45 -10.71 -16.19
N TYR A 110 -0.78 -9.71 -16.78
CA TYR A 110 -1.37 -8.89 -17.83
C TYR A 110 -1.62 -9.69 -19.12
N LEU A 111 -0.70 -10.58 -19.49
CA LEU A 111 -0.86 -11.47 -20.65
C LEU A 111 -1.89 -12.59 -20.40
N ALA A 112 -2.00 -13.10 -19.18
CA ALA A 112 -3.01 -14.10 -18.83
C ALA A 112 -4.44 -13.53 -18.85
N GLY A 113 -4.61 -12.25 -18.48
CA GLY A 113 -5.91 -11.57 -18.50
C GLY A 113 -6.38 -11.10 -19.88
N SER A 114 -5.50 -11.03 -20.89
CA SER A 114 -5.87 -10.64 -22.27
C SER A 114 -6.23 -11.84 -23.16
N ALA A 115 -6.21 -13.06 -22.62
CA ALA A 115 -6.51 -14.30 -23.35
C ALA A 115 -7.94 -14.81 -23.09
N GLU A 116 -8.76 -14.05 -22.34
CA GLU A 116 -10.14 -14.42 -21.98
C GLU A 116 -11.21 -13.47 -22.55
N ASP A 117 -10.85 -12.58 -23.49
CA ASP A 117 -11.80 -11.80 -24.31
C ASP A 117 -11.80 -12.31 -25.77
#